data_AF-A0A7S1S411-F1
#
_entry.id   AF-A0A7S1S411-F1
#
_cell.length_a   1.000
_cell.length_b   1.000
_cell.length_c   1.000
_cell.angle_alpha   90.00
_cell.angle_beta   90.00
_cell.angle_gamma   90.00
#
_symmetry.space_group_name_H-M   'P 1'
#
loop_
_entity.id
_entity.type
_entity.pdbx_description
1 polymer ?
#
loop_
_entity_poly.entity_id
_entity_poly.type
_entity_poly.pdbx_seq_one_letter_code
_entity_poly.pdbx_strand_id
1 'polypeptide(L)'
;MLRDFCLRCCTLVLVIAGGLAALCSLAPVALLPVVGAAAIVVLLPLLFAVDSCRRAEVRHAAECAEVIFAKRSGQTPGLPDKLRGVFWFATNKAEELLFTLEGEEFDKGKRRIAIASGAPYNWTYNADCEGWSYWFSLRLGFMFCSKLHINFEDDEMTSARMPLYLCNCIRCPMGMWWTLKQIDENTWDRPIFLYCMPWRKWEMGSYIFKRVIDENGNRLPAFNDMVKSVEEGLEGYPKKPAQQIMNGTSGCSCFARGGDGGSRTRAARVTPADLKAEAEDA
;
A
#
# COMPACT_ATOMS: atom_id res chain seq x y z
N MET A 1 4.91 -15.01 18.28
CA MET A 1 4.36 -13.65 18.02
C MET A 1 3.15 -13.68 17.09
N LEU A 2 3.25 -13.95 15.77
CA LEU A 2 2.06 -14.00 14.88
C LEU A 2 1.01 -15.04 15.31
N ARG A 3 1.45 -16.23 15.75
CA ARG A 3 0.55 -17.30 16.20
C ARG A 3 -0.23 -16.89 17.45
N ASP A 4 0.44 -16.25 18.40
CA ASP A 4 -0.16 -15.81 19.67
C ASP A 4 -1.09 -14.61 19.46
N PHE A 5 -0.74 -13.70 18.55
CA PHE A 5 -1.60 -12.60 18.14
C PHE A 5 -2.86 -13.11 17.44
N CYS A 6 -2.72 -14.03 16.48
CA CYS A 6 -3.86 -14.62 15.77
C CYS A 6 -4.80 -15.37 16.72
N LEU A 7 -4.26 -16.12 17.69
CA LEU A 7 -5.07 -16.84 18.69
C LEU A 7 -5.85 -15.87 19.58
N ARG A 8 -5.22 -14.77 20.03
CA ARG A 8 -5.89 -13.72 20.83
C ARG A 8 -7.00 -13.02 20.04
N CYS A 9 -6.77 -12.72 18.76
CA CYS A 9 -7.81 -12.16 17.88
C CYS A 9 -8.99 -13.13 17.69
N CYS A 10 -8.73 -14.42 17.46
CA CYS A 10 -9.79 -15.42 17.34
C CYS A 10 -10.62 -15.55 18.62
N THR A 11 -9.99 -15.58 19.79
CA THR A 11 -10.71 -15.62 21.07
C THR A 11 -11.59 -14.37 21.26
N LEU A 12 -11.07 -13.19 20.93
CA LEU A 12 -11.84 -11.94 21.01
C LEU A 12 -13.06 -11.96 20.08
N VAL A 13 -12.91 -12.48 18.85
CA VAL A 13 -14.03 -12.64 17.90
C VAL A 13 -15.11 -13.54 18.46
N LEU A 14 -14.73 -14.69 19.03
CA LEU A 14 -15.69 -15.64 19.60
C LEU A 14 -16.42 -15.06 20.82
N VAL A 15 -15.72 -14.29 21.67
CA VAL A 15 -16.33 -13.61 22.82
C VAL A 15 -17.32 -12.54 22.36
N ILE A 16 -16.96 -11.71 21.38
CA ILE A 16 -17.85 -10.67 20.84
C ILE A 16 -19.06 -11.30 20.14
N ALA A 17 -18.84 -12.33 19.32
CA ALA A 17 -19.91 -13.03 18.62
C ALA A 17 -20.88 -13.73 19.59
N GLY A 18 -20.35 -14.39 20.62
CA GLY A 18 -21.14 -15.00 21.69
C GLY A 18 -21.96 -13.97 22.48
N GLY A 19 -21.36 -12.82 22.80
CA GLY A 19 -22.06 -11.72 23.46
C GLY A 19 -23.18 -11.12 22.63
N LEU A 20 -22.96 -10.93 21.32
CA LEU A 20 -23.98 -10.42 20.39
C LEU A 20 -25.14 -11.41 20.20
N ALA A 21 -24.86 -12.72 20.11
CA ALA A 21 -25.91 -13.74 20.01
C ALA A 21 -26.79 -13.77 21.27
N ALA A 22 -26.20 -13.64 22.45
CA ALA A 22 -26.93 -13.55 23.72
C ALA A 22 -27.81 -12.28 23.78
N LEU A 23 -27.29 -11.13 23.35
CA LEU A 23 -28.05 -9.87 23.27
C LEU A 23 -29.24 -9.97 22.30
N CYS A 24 -29.07 -10.60 21.14
CA CYS A 24 -30.16 -10.83 20.18
C CYS A 24 -31.28 -11.71 20.75
N SER A 25 -30.96 -12.66 21.64
CA SER A 25 -31.96 -13.56 22.25
C SER A 25 -32.82 -12.89 23.33
N LEU A 26 -32.36 -11.76 23.88
CA LEU A 26 -33.03 -11.02 24.96
C LEU A 26 -33.64 -9.70 24.49
N ALA A 27 -33.34 -9.25 23.26
CA ALA A 27 -33.82 -7.99 22.73
C ALA A 27 -35.28 -8.11 22.24
N PRO A 28 -36.17 -7.17 22.60
CA PRO A 28 -37.46 -7.00 21.95
C PRO A 28 -37.31 -6.98 20.43
N VAL A 29 -38.28 -7.52 19.69
CA VAL A 29 -38.26 -7.59 18.21
C VAL A 29 -37.96 -6.23 17.55
N ALA A 30 -38.37 -5.12 18.18
CA ALA A 30 -38.10 -3.76 17.72
C ALA A 30 -36.61 -3.33 17.80
N LEU A 31 -35.80 -3.99 18.63
CA LEU A 31 -34.37 -3.72 18.79
C LEU A 31 -33.48 -4.60 17.89
N LEU A 32 -34.02 -5.65 17.28
CA LEU A 32 -33.27 -6.54 16.37
C LEU A 32 -32.57 -5.79 15.22
N PRO A 33 -33.18 -4.77 14.56
CA PRO A 33 -32.49 -4.03 13.50
C PRO A 33 -31.29 -3.23 14.02
N VAL A 34 -31.40 -2.65 15.22
CA VAL A 34 -30.35 -1.85 15.85
C VAL A 34 -29.20 -2.76 16.30
N VAL A 35 -29.51 -3.88 16.95
CA VAL A 35 -28.50 -4.88 17.36
C VAL A 35 -27.85 -5.50 16.13
N GLY A 36 -28.61 -5.80 15.07
CA GLY A 36 -28.08 -6.30 13.81
C GLY A 36 -27.14 -5.31 13.12
N ALA A 37 -27.51 -4.03 13.05
CA ALA A 37 -26.65 -2.99 12.49
C ALA A 37 -25.37 -2.81 13.32
N ALA A 38 -25.47 -2.77 14.65
CA ALA A 38 -24.32 -2.69 15.55
C ALA A 38 -23.39 -3.90 15.39
N ALA A 39 -23.97 -5.12 15.29
CA ALA A 39 -23.22 -6.33 15.04
C ALA A 39 -22.47 -6.26 13.70
N ILE A 40 -23.08 -5.76 12.62
CA ILE A 40 -22.40 -5.58 11.33
C ILE A 40 -21.26 -4.57 11.45
N VAL A 41 -21.49 -3.42 12.08
CA VAL A 41 -20.48 -2.36 12.24
C VAL A 41 -19.26 -2.84 13.04
N VAL A 42 -19.43 -3.78 13.98
CA VAL A 42 -18.34 -4.32 14.80
C VAL A 42 -17.72 -5.58 14.20
N LEU A 43 -18.54 -6.53 13.75
CA LEU A 43 -18.07 -7.82 13.24
C LEU A 43 -17.41 -7.67 11.87
N LEU A 44 -17.89 -6.78 11.00
CA LEU A 44 -17.33 -6.65 9.65
C LEU A 44 -15.86 -6.17 9.68
N PRO A 45 -15.50 -5.11 10.42
CA PRO A 45 -14.10 -4.71 10.54
C PRO A 45 -13.25 -5.75 11.26
N LEU A 46 -13.82 -6.46 12.24
CA LEU A 46 -13.11 -7.52 12.95
C LEU A 46 -12.80 -8.73 12.07
N LEU A 47 -13.77 -9.19 11.28
CA LEU A 47 -13.57 -10.28 10.32
C LEU A 47 -12.55 -9.88 9.24
N PHE A 48 -12.64 -8.65 8.74
CA PHE A 48 -11.65 -8.11 7.82
C PHE A 48 -10.26 -8.00 8.45
N ALA A 49 -10.17 -7.62 9.72
CA ALA A 49 -8.91 -7.56 10.45
C ALA A 49 -8.27 -8.94 10.55
N VAL A 50 -9.05 -9.96 10.93
CA VAL A 50 -8.60 -11.35 11.01
C VAL A 50 -8.17 -11.86 9.63
N ASP A 51 -8.96 -11.65 8.58
CA ASP A 51 -8.60 -12.04 7.21
C ASP A 51 -7.33 -11.33 6.74
N SER A 52 -7.21 -10.02 6.99
CA SER A 52 -6.03 -9.24 6.64
C SER A 52 -4.79 -9.76 7.37
N CYS A 53 -4.87 -10.07 8.67
CA CYS A 53 -3.74 -10.60 9.43
C CYS A 53 -3.32 -11.99 8.95
N ARG A 54 -4.30 -12.85 8.58
CA ARG A 54 -4.01 -14.18 8.02
C ARG A 54 -3.32 -14.13 6.66
N ARG A 55 -3.49 -13.03 5.92
CA ARG A 55 -2.90 -12.79 4.59
C ARG A 55 -1.69 -11.87 4.63
N ALA A 56 -1.36 -11.31 5.79
CA ALA A 56 -0.14 -10.53 5.93
C ALA A 56 1.06 -11.44 5.70
N GLU A 57 1.95 -11.03 4.80
CA GLU A 57 3.22 -11.71 4.60
C GLU A 57 4.29 -10.88 5.31
N VAL A 58 5.21 -11.54 6.01
CA VAL A 58 6.35 -10.90 6.65
C VAL A 58 7.61 -11.49 6.04
N ARG A 59 8.43 -10.66 5.40
CA ARG A 59 9.61 -11.09 4.65
C ARG A 59 10.76 -10.11 4.85
N HIS A 60 11.95 -10.49 4.41
CA HIS A 60 13.06 -9.55 4.36
C HIS A 60 12.80 -8.43 3.34
N ALA A 61 13.32 -7.22 3.57
CA ALA A 61 13.14 -6.06 2.68
C ALA A 61 13.50 -6.37 1.21
N ALA A 62 14.61 -7.06 0.98
CA ALA A 62 15.04 -7.47 -0.36
C ALA A 62 14.00 -8.37 -1.06
N GLU A 63 13.50 -9.39 -0.34
CA GLU A 63 12.47 -10.31 -0.86
C GLU A 63 11.16 -9.57 -1.13
N CYS A 64 10.77 -8.63 -0.26
CA CYS A 64 9.59 -7.81 -0.46
C CYS A 64 9.63 -7.04 -1.78
N ALA A 65 10.76 -6.44 -2.13
CA ALA A 65 10.92 -5.70 -3.38
C ALA A 65 10.70 -6.61 -4.59
N GLU A 66 11.31 -7.81 -4.58
CA GLU A 66 11.15 -8.79 -5.66
C GLU A 66 9.72 -9.34 -5.76
N VAL A 67 9.09 -9.64 -4.63
CA VAL A 67 7.71 -10.12 -4.59
C VAL A 67 6.76 -9.04 -5.12
N ILE A 68 6.93 -7.77 -4.72
CA ILE A 68 6.14 -6.65 -5.26
C ILE A 68 6.28 -6.59 -6.78
N PHE A 69 7.51 -6.56 -7.29
CA PHE A 69 7.76 -6.49 -8.72
C PHE A 69 7.12 -7.67 -9.46
N ALA A 70 7.37 -8.89 -9.02
CA ALA A 70 6.84 -10.10 -9.64
C ALA A 70 5.30 -10.18 -9.61
N LYS A 71 4.67 -9.57 -8.60
CA LYS A 71 3.21 -9.58 -8.44
C LYS A 71 2.50 -8.43 -9.12
N ARG A 72 3.19 -7.32 -9.44
CA ARG A 72 2.54 -6.07 -9.91
C ARG A 72 3.04 -5.58 -11.27
N SER A 73 4.23 -5.98 -11.71
CA SER A 73 4.81 -5.52 -12.97
C SER A 73 3.85 -5.74 -14.15
N GLY A 74 3.72 -4.71 -14.99
CA GLY A 74 2.87 -4.72 -16.18
C GLY A 74 1.36 -4.65 -15.93
N GLN A 75 0.90 -4.52 -14.67
CA GLN A 75 -0.53 -4.49 -14.35
C GLN A 75 -1.19 -3.11 -14.51
N THR A 76 -0.43 -2.06 -14.85
CA THR A 76 -0.96 -0.71 -15.11
C THR A 76 -0.64 -0.29 -16.55
N PRO A 77 -1.52 -0.60 -17.51
CA PRO A 77 -1.30 -0.27 -18.91
C PRO A 77 -1.06 1.22 -19.14
N GLY A 78 -0.04 1.54 -19.94
CA GLY A 78 0.28 2.91 -20.33
C GLY A 78 1.00 3.75 -19.27
N LEU A 79 1.33 3.17 -18.11
CA LEU A 79 2.18 3.84 -17.11
C LEU A 79 3.58 4.10 -17.71
N PRO A 80 4.12 5.33 -17.65
CA PRO A 80 5.47 5.62 -18.14
C PRO A 80 6.55 4.81 -17.43
N ASP A 81 7.60 4.40 -18.15
CA ASP A 81 8.62 3.49 -17.63
C ASP A 81 9.32 4.01 -16.38
N LYS A 82 9.62 5.32 -16.30
CA LYS A 82 10.20 5.94 -15.10
C LYS A 82 9.35 5.80 -13.83
N LEU A 83 8.04 5.53 -13.97
CA LEU A 83 7.10 5.33 -12.86
C LEU A 83 6.83 3.85 -12.57
N ARG A 84 7.37 2.93 -13.38
CA ARG A 84 7.24 1.47 -13.20
C ARG A 84 8.32 0.92 -12.26
N GLY A 85 8.16 -0.31 -11.78
CA GLY A 85 9.13 -0.95 -10.89
C GLY A 85 8.83 -0.70 -9.41
N VAL A 86 9.87 -0.77 -8.58
CA VAL A 86 9.76 -0.70 -7.11
C VAL A 86 10.59 0.46 -6.57
N PHE A 87 10.02 1.19 -5.64
CA PHE A 87 10.61 2.37 -5.04
C PHE A 87 10.80 2.19 -3.54
N TRP A 88 11.95 2.62 -3.03
CA TRP A 88 12.31 2.64 -1.62
C TRP A 88 12.13 4.03 -1.03
N PHE A 89 11.44 4.14 0.10
CA PHE A 89 11.27 5.35 0.89
C PHE A 89 12.52 5.70 1.70
N ALA A 90 13.59 6.09 0.99
CA ALA A 90 14.92 6.23 1.54
C ALA A 90 14.98 7.04 2.84
N THR A 91 14.53 8.30 2.82
CA THR A 91 14.62 9.19 4.00
C THR A 91 13.35 9.22 4.86
N ASN A 92 12.38 8.34 4.60
CA ASN A 92 11.11 8.35 5.31
C ASN A 92 11.27 7.87 6.74
N LYS A 93 10.83 8.69 7.70
CA LYS A 93 10.83 8.35 9.13
C LYS A 93 9.61 7.52 9.53
N ALA A 94 8.55 7.51 8.73
CA ALA A 94 7.38 6.69 9.00
C ALA A 94 7.65 5.20 8.72
N GLU A 95 6.71 4.35 9.12
CA GLU A 95 6.85 2.90 9.11
C GLU A 95 6.76 2.24 7.72
N GLU A 96 6.96 2.98 6.62
CA GLU A 96 6.90 2.47 5.24
C GLU A 96 8.30 2.29 4.66
N LEU A 97 8.55 1.20 3.94
CA LEU A 97 9.86 0.99 3.28
C LEU A 97 9.78 0.96 1.77
N LEU A 98 8.86 0.19 1.19
CA LEU A 98 8.77 0.00 -0.26
C LEU A 98 7.38 0.34 -0.78
N PHE A 99 7.31 0.77 -2.03
CA PHE A 99 6.05 0.84 -2.77
C PHE A 99 6.22 0.62 -4.27
N THR A 100 5.11 0.39 -4.96
CA THR A 100 5.03 0.43 -6.43
C THR A 100 3.80 1.21 -6.87
N LEU A 101 3.89 1.81 -8.05
CA LEU A 101 2.75 2.42 -8.75
C LEU A 101 2.06 1.42 -9.70
N GLU A 102 2.66 0.25 -9.91
CA GLU A 102 2.09 -0.78 -10.77
C GLU A 102 0.98 -1.57 -10.07
N GLY A 103 -0.02 -1.96 -10.85
CA GLY A 103 -1.26 -2.56 -10.36
C GLY A 103 -2.24 -1.57 -9.72
N GLU A 104 -2.01 -0.26 -9.89
CA GLU A 104 -2.91 0.82 -9.51
C GLU A 104 -3.68 1.38 -10.73
N GLU A 105 -4.73 2.15 -10.48
CA GLU A 105 -5.56 2.77 -11.54
C GLU A 105 -4.83 3.99 -12.13
N PHE A 106 -4.55 3.96 -13.43
CA PHE A 106 -3.94 5.07 -14.16
C PHE A 106 -4.90 5.67 -15.20
N ASP A 107 -5.20 6.96 -15.03
CA ASP A 107 -5.97 7.77 -15.98
C ASP A 107 -4.99 8.64 -16.78
N LYS A 108 -4.62 8.16 -17.98
CA LYS A 108 -3.69 8.87 -18.88
C LYS A 108 -4.19 10.26 -19.27
N GLY A 109 -5.50 10.41 -19.49
CA GLY A 109 -6.10 11.68 -19.89
C GLY A 109 -6.02 12.75 -18.82
N LYS A 110 -6.08 12.35 -17.54
CA LYS A 110 -5.91 13.26 -16.39
C LYS A 110 -4.50 13.25 -15.80
N ARG A 111 -3.58 12.47 -16.37
CA ARG A 111 -2.24 12.20 -15.82
C ARG A 111 -2.31 11.90 -14.32
N ARG A 112 -3.16 10.94 -13.95
CA ARG A 112 -3.47 10.63 -12.55
C ARG A 112 -3.29 9.16 -12.25
N ILE A 113 -2.57 8.85 -11.18
CA ILE A 113 -2.49 7.51 -10.59
C ILE A 113 -3.31 7.52 -9.30
N ALA A 114 -4.22 6.57 -9.12
CA ALA A 114 -5.01 6.43 -7.90
C ALA A 114 -4.58 5.17 -7.14
N ILE A 115 -3.73 5.38 -6.12
CA ILE A 115 -3.17 4.30 -5.31
C ILE A 115 -4.18 3.91 -4.24
N ALA A 116 -4.63 2.66 -4.23
CA ALA A 116 -5.49 2.15 -3.17
C ALA A 116 -4.69 1.94 -1.87
N SER A 117 -5.01 2.71 -0.83
CA SER A 117 -4.34 2.61 0.47
C SER A 117 -4.50 1.19 1.02
N GLY A 118 -3.39 0.51 1.31
CA GLY A 118 -3.40 -0.85 1.84
C GLY A 118 -3.79 -1.94 0.83
N ALA A 119 -3.65 -1.73 -0.48
CA ALA A 119 -3.88 -2.77 -1.47
C ALA A 119 -2.86 -3.94 -1.38
N PRO A 120 -3.18 -5.11 -1.94
CA PRO A 120 -2.23 -6.22 -2.06
C PRO A 120 -0.95 -5.84 -2.79
N TYR A 121 0.20 -6.23 -2.24
CA TYR A 121 1.52 -6.10 -2.87
C TYR A 121 1.87 -4.68 -3.37
N ASN A 122 1.31 -3.62 -2.79
CA ASN A 122 1.61 -2.24 -3.24
C ASN A 122 2.54 -1.45 -2.31
N TRP A 123 2.56 -1.79 -1.02
CA TRP A 123 3.34 -1.14 0.03
C TRP A 123 3.92 -2.16 1.00
N THR A 124 5.05 -1.85 1.61
CA THR A 124 5.56 -2.56 2.79
C THR A 124 5.73 -1.66 4.00
N TYR A 125 5.64 -2.29 5.17
CA TYR A 125 5.71 -1.63 6.46
C TYR A 125 6.68 -2.32 7.40
N ASN A 126 7.21 -1.61 8.39
CA ASN A 126 8.08 -2.19 9.40
C ASN A 126 7.40 -3.34 10.16
N ALA A 127 8.12 -4.44 10.41
CA ALA A 127 7.59 -5.59 11.15
C ALA A 127 7.72 -5.44 12.68
N ASP A 128 7.50 -4.23 13.20
CA ASP A 128 7.45 -3.90 14.62
C ASP A 128 6.04 -3.42 15.03
N CYS A 129 5.85 -3.07 16.30
CA CYS A 129 4.53 -2.69 16.83
C CYS A 129 3.93 -1.47 16.13
N GLU A 130 4.75 -0.48 15.78
CA GLU A 130 4.30 0.75 15.12
C GLU A 130 3.93 0.46 13.67
N GLY A 131 4.75 -0.31 12.96
CA GLY A 131 4.48 -0.73 11.59
C GLY A 131 3.25 -1.64 11.46
N TRP A 132 3.01 -2.56 12.40
CA TRP A 132 1.75 -3.33 12.44
C TRP A 132 0.53 -2.44 12.64
N SER A 133 0.62 -1.43 13.53
CA SER A 133 -0.46 -0.49 13.79
C SER A 133 -0.75 0.38 12.57
N TYR A 134 0.30 0.83 11.89
CA TYR A 134 0.17 1.66 10.69
C TYR A 134 -0.34 0.87 9.48
N TRP A 135 0.21 -0.31 9.25
CA TRP A 135 -0.28 -1.29 8.27
C TRP A 135 -1.78 -1.53 8.44
N PHE A 136 -2.21 -1.83 9.67
CA PHE A 136 -3.62 -2.11 9.96
C PHE A 136 -4.53 -0.89 9.68
N SER A 137 -4.07 0.32 10.02
CA SER A 137 -4.80 1.56 9.72
C SER A 137 -5.02 1.74 8.22
N LEU A 138 -4.01 1.44 7.40
CA LEU A 138 -4.13 1.50 5.94
C LEU A 138 -4.98 0.36 5.37
N ARG A 139 -4.99 -0.82 6.00
CA ARG A 139 -5.95 -1.89 5.67
C ARG A 139 -7.39 -1.44 5.91
N LEU A 140 -7.68 -0.75 7.01
CA LEU A 140 -9.00 -0.16 7.21
C LEU A 140 -9.29 0.89 6.12
N GLY A 141 -8.31 1.71 5.76
CA GLY A 141 -8.41 2.62 4.60
C GLY A 141 -8.80 1.89 3.32
N PHE A 142 -8.21 0.72 3.04
CA PHE A 142 -8.55 -0.15 1.92
C PHE A 142 -10.01 -0.60 1.97
N MET A 143 -10.50 -1.00 3.13
CA MET A 143 -11.91 -1.39 3.31
C MET A 143 -12.87 -0.27 2.92
N PHE A 144 -12.52 0.98 3.25
CA PHE A 144 -13.29 2.18 2.93
C PHE A 144 -12.93 2.79 1.56
N CYS A 145 -12.23 2.06 0.69
CA CYS A 145 -11.85 2.51 -0.65
C CYS A 145 -11.12 3.86 -0.65
N SER A 146 -10.27 4.04 0.35
CA SER A 146 -9.41 5.20 0.46
C SER A 146 -8.33 5.12 -0.61
N LYS A 147 -8.13 6.22 -1.32
CA LYS A 147 -7.18 6.33 -2.41
C LYS A 147 -6.32 7.57 -2.26
N LEU A 148 -5.02 7.39 -2.46
CA LEU A 148 -4.08 8.47 -2.64
C LEU A 148 -3.96 8.78 -4.13
N HIS A 149 -4.42 9.95 -4.57
CA HIS A 149 -4.31 10.33 -5.97
C HIS A 149 -2.99 11.08 -6.17
N ILE A 150 -2.14 10.61 -7.08
CA ILE A 150 -0.99 11.37 -7.60
C ILE A 150 -1.46 12.05 -8.89
N ASN A 151 -1.74 13.35 -8.83
CA ASN A 151 -2.17 14.13 -9.99
C ASN A 151 -0.97 14.91 -10.54
N PHE A 152 -0.44 14.49 -11.68
CA PHE A 152 0.70 15.14 -12.30
C PHE A 152 0.30 16.47 -12.94
N GLU A 153 1.12 17.49 -12.73
CA GLU A 153 0.87 18.86 -13.17
C GLU A 153 1.38 19.12 -14.60
N ASP A 154 2.36 18.32 -15.04
CA ASP A 154 3.04 18.42 -16.33
C ASP A 154 2.91 17.14 -17.17
N ASP A 155 3.13 17.27 -18.49
CA ASP A 155 3.03 16.16 -19.44
C ASP A 155 4.15 15.13 -19.27
N GLU A 156 5.32 15.58 -18.81
CA GLU A 156 6.44 14.70 -18.50
C GLU A 156 6.22 13.92 -17.20
N MET A 157 5.21 14.23 -16.39
CA MET A 157 4.95 13.61 -15.08
C MET A 157 6.13 13.75 -14.11
N THR A 158 6.66 14.96 -13.98
CA THR A 158 7.80 15.30 -13.11
C THR A 158 7.37 15.97 -11.81
N SER A 159 6.21 16.61 -11.76
CA SER A 159 5.61 17.23 -10.57
C SER A 159 4.19 16.74 -10.35
N ALA A 160 3.80 16.47 -9.11
CA ALA A 160 2.42 16.10 -8.78
C ALA A 160 1.95 16.62 -7.42
N ARG A 161 0.62 16.72 -7.30
CA ARG A 161 -0.07 16.89 -6.01
C ARG A 161 -0.70 15.58 -5.59
N MET A 162 -0.65 15.29 -4.28
CA MET A 162 -1.07 14.01 -3.74
C MET A 162 -2.25 14.09 -2.74
N PRO A 163 -3.47 14.53 -3.15
CA PRO A 163 -4.62 14.53 -2.26
C PRO A 163 -5.10 13.11 -1.90
N LEU A 164 -5.51 12.95 -0.64
CA LEU A 164 -6.16 11.74 -0.15
C LEU A 164 -7.68 11.83 -0.33
N TYR A 165 -8.30 10.75 -0.81
CA TYR A 165 -9.75 10.60 -0.94
C TYR A 165 -10.23 9.41 -0.12
N LEU A 166 -11.30 9.60 0.65
CA LEU A 166 -12.05 8.53 1.31
C LEU A 166 -13.22 8.13 0.40
N CYS A 167 -13.54 6.83 0.35
CA CYS A 167 -14.60 6.29 -0.49
C CYS A 167 -14.49 6.71 -1.97
N ASN A 168 -13.26 6.99 -2.45
CA ASN A 168 -12.96 7.49 -3.81
C ASN A 168 -13.65 8.81 -4.23
N CYS A 169 -14.37 9.51 -3.33
CA CYS A 169 -15.11 10.73 -3.69
C CYS A 169 -14.98 11.87 -2.67
N ILE A 170 -14.71 11.57 -1.40
CA ILE A 170 -14.62 12.59 -0.35
C ILE A 170 -13.16 12.95 -0.15
N ARG A 171 -12.76 14.15 -0.59
CA ARG A 171 -11.40 14.65 -0.33
C ARG A 171 -11.19 14.80 1.18
N CYS A 172 -10.20 14.10 1.73
CA CYS A 172 -9.85 14.18 3.14
C CYS A 172 -9.00 15.44 3.39
N PRO A 173 -9.44 16.40 4.23
CA PRO A 173 -8.65 17.58 4.57
C PRO A 173 -7.58 17.21 5.59
N MET A 174 -6.44 16.70 5.13
CA MET A 174 -5.34 16.23 6.00
C MET A 174 -4.61 17.36 6.77
N GLY A 175 -4.96 18.63 6.56
CA GLY A 175 -4.21 19.76 7.14
C GLY A 175 -2.83 19.98 6.52
N MET A 176 -2.51 19.30 5.42
CA MET A 176 -1.19 19.26 4.80
C MET A 176 -1.26 19.11 3.28
N TRP A 177 -0.34 19.77 2.58
CA TRP A 177 -0.12 19.62 1.14
C TRP A 177 0.96 18.59 0.90
N TRP A 178 0.60 17.55 0.16
CA TRP A 178 1.54 16.53 -0.29
C TRP A 178 1.87 16.80 -1.74
N THR A 179 3.15 16.92 -2.02
CA THR A 179 3.66 17.14 -3.37
C THR A 179 4.69 16.09 -3.70
N LEU A 180 4.95 15.93 -4.99
CA LEU A 180 5.93 15.02 -5.53
C LEU A 180 6.72 15.77 -6.59
N LYS A 181 8.04 15.67 -6.58
CA LYS A 181 8.90 16.29 -7.58
C LYS A 181 10.05 15.35 -7.94
N GLN A 182 10.24 15.10 -9.23
CA GLN A 182 11.37 14.36 -9.73
C GLN A 182 12.66 15.18 -9.56
N ILE A 183 13.71 14.55 -9.01
CA ILE A 183 15.04 15.13 -8.87
C ILE A 183 15.93 14.66 -10.03
N ASP A 184 15.90 13.35 -10.30
CA ASP A 184 16.62 12.70 -11.39
C ASP A 184 15.79 11.52 -11.92
N GLU A 185 16.34 10.73 -12.84
CA GLU A 185 15.64 9.60 -13.47
C GLU A 185 15.04 8.60 -12.48
N ASN A 186 15.72 8.37 -11.34
CA ASN A 186 15.39 7.32 -10.38
C ASN A 186 15.07 7.87 -8.98
N THR A 187 14.94 9.18 -8.81
CA THR A 187 14.77 9.82 -7.51
C THR A 187 13.68 10.88 -7.53
N TRP A 188 12.82 10.85 -6.51
CA TRP A 188 11.79 11.86 -6.29
C TRP A 188 11.79 12.37 -4.86
N ASP A 189 11.63 13.69 -4.69
CA ASP A 189 11.33 14.33 -3.41
C ASP A 189 9.82 14.38 -3.22
N ARG A 190 9.35 13.97 -2.05
CA ARG A 190 7.97 14.13 -1.60
C ARG A 190 7.94 15.13 -0.44
N PRO A 191 7.93 16.45 -0.72
CA PRO A 191 7.79 17.43 0.35
C PRO A 191 6.34 17.49 0.83
N ILE A 192 6.20 17.59 2.15
CA ILE A 192 4.94 17.84 2.84
C ILE A 192 5.00 19.22 3.50
N PHE A 193 3.96 20.02 3.30
CA PHE A 193 3.81 21.34 3.92
C PHE A 193 2.54 21.36 4.76
N LEU A 194 2.58 21.96 5.94
CA LEU A 194 1.38 22.14 6.76
C LEU A 194 0.57 23.33 6.23
N TYR A 195 -0.76 23.22 6.19
CA TYR A 195 -1.63 24.31 5.71
C TYR A 195 -1.46 25.61 6.51
N CYS A 196 -1.17 25.50 7.81
CA CYS A 196 -0.94 26.65 8.68
C CYS A 196 0.46 27.29 8.49
N MET A 197 1.39 26.57 7.84
CA MET A 197 2.77 27.03 7.59
C MET A 197 3.25 26.60 6.20
N PRO A 198 2.64 27.11 5.09
CA PRO A 198 3.00 26.75 3.71
C PRO A 198 4.48 26.92 3.39
N TRP A 199 5.13 27.90 4.02
CA TRP A 199 6.52 28.27 3.77
C TRP A 199 7.54 27.33 4.45
N ARG A 200 7.08 26.40 5.31
CA ARG A 200 7.96 25.50 6.06
C ARG A 200 7.68 24.05 5.69
N LYS A 201 8.70 23.40 5.10
CA LYS A 201 8.70 21.95 4.85
C LYS A 201 8.58 21.22 6.19
N TRP A 202 7.66 20.27 6.26
CA TRP A 202 7.51 19.40 7.42
C TRP A 202 8.48 18.22 7.28
N GLU A 203 9.68 18.40 7.83
CA GLU A 203 10.80 17.45 7.70
C GLU A 203 10.51 16.05 8.25
N MET A 204 9.53 15.90 9.16
CA MET A 204 9.17 14.59 9.69
C MET A 204 8.34 13.75 8.71
N GLY A 205 7.49 14.39 7.90
CA GLY A 205 6.65 13.70 6.93
C GLY A 205 7.21 13.74 5.51
N SER A 206 8.16 14.63 5.24
CA SER A 206 8.79 14.74 3.93
C SER A 206 9.88 13.70 3.75
N TYR A 207 10.01 13.15 2.54
CA TYR A 207 11.03 12.15 2.26
C TYR A 207 11.36 12.06 0.78
N ILE A 208 12.48 11.40 0.50
CA ILE A 208 12.91 11.01 -0.83
C ILE A 208 12.55 9.55 -1.04
N PHE A 209 12.05 9.20 -2.22
CA PHE A 209 12.05 7.82 -2.65
C PHE A 209 12.92 7.61 -3.89
N LYS A 210 13.57 6.45 -3.92
CA LYS A 210 14.51 6.03 -4.96
C LYS A 210 13.99 4.76 -5.62
N ARG A 211 14.08 4.67 -6.93
CA ARG A 211 13.80 3.44 -7.67
C ARG A 211 14.88 2.41 -7.36
N VAL A 212 14.48 1.22 -6.93
CA VAL A 212 15.38 0.12 -6.57
C VAL A 212 15.27 -1.07 -7.51
N ILE A 213 14.14 -1.22 -8.19
CA ILE A 213 13.94 -2.17 -9.29
C ILE A 213 13.32 -1.40 -10.45
N ASP A 214 13.88 -1.56 -11.64
CA ASP A 214 13.40 -0.89 -12.86
C ASP A 214 12.18 -1.58 -13.49
N GLU A 215 11.79 -1.17 -14.70
CA GLU A 215 10.61 -1.69 -15.41
C GLU A 215 10.83 -3.09 -15.98
N ASN A 216 12.10 -3.48 -16.13
CA ASN A 216 12.54 -4.76 -16.68
C ASN A 216 12.88 -5.77 -15.57
N GLY A 217 12.85 -5.33 -14.31
CA GLY A 217 13.14 -6.16 -13.14
C GLY A 217 14.61 -6.14 -12.73
N ASN A 218 15.43 -5.26 -13.30
CA ASN A 218 16.82 -5.12 -12.91
C ASN A 218 16.91 -4.37 -11.59
N ARG A 219 17.79 -4.85 -10.70
CA ARG A 219 18.13 -4.14 -9.46
C ARG A 219 19.01 -2.94 -9.78
N LEU A 220 18.63 -1.77 -9.29
CA LEU A 220 19.39 -0.53 -9.42
C LEU A 220 20.37 -0.37 -8.24
N PRO A 221 21.39 0.51 -8.31
CA PRO A 221 22.34 0.72 -7.21
C PRO A 221 21.68 1.01 -5.86
N ALA A 222 20.56 1.76 -5.87
CA ALA A 222 19.79 2.08 -4.67
C ALA A 222 19.19 0.84 -3.97
N PHE A 223 19.12 -0.32 -4.63
CA PHE A 223 18.71 -1.58 -4.01
C PHE A 223 19.69 -1.99 -2.91
N ASN A 224 20.99 -1.89 -3.16
CA ASN A 224 22.01 -2.23 -2.16
C ASN A 224 21.98 -1.24 -0.99
N ASP A 225 21.76 0.05 -1.27
CA ASP A 225 21.58 1.07 -0.23
C ASP A 225 20.37 0.75 0.66
N MET A 226 19.25 0.34 0.06
CA MET A 226 18.05 -0.08 0.78
C MET A 226 18.35 -1.26 1.72
N VAL A 227 19.00 -2.32 1.22
CA VAL A 227 19.36 -3.50 2.03
C VAL A 227 20.28 -3.10 3.18
N LYS A 228 21.34 -2.34 2.88
CA LYS A 228 22.28 -1.85 3.90
C LYS A 228 21.58 -1.00 4.96
N SER A 229 20.61 -0.17 4.56
CA SER A 229 19.86 0.70 5.49
C SER A 229 19.07 -0.07 6.56
N VAL A 230 18.63 -1.29 6.27
CA VAL A 230 17.86 -2.11 7.22
C VAL A 230 18.71 -3.11 8.01
N GLU A 231 19.83 -3.56 7.45
CA GLU A 231 20.75 -4.50 8.11
C GLU A 231 21.70 -3.76 9.07
N GLU A 232 22.47 -2.82 8.51
CA GLU A 232 23.52 -2.10 9.22
C GLU A 232 23.00 -0.76 9.76
N GLY A 233 22.14 -0.11 8.98
CA GLY A 233 21.86 1.32 9.09
C GLY A 233 22.73 2.11 8.11
N LEU A 234 22.23 3.23 7.63
CA LEU A 234 22.93 4.09 6.68
C LEU A 234 22.92 5.53 7.20
N GLU A 235 24.07 6.20 7.20
CA GLU A 235 24.19 7.55 7.74
C GLU A 235 23.25 8.52 7.00
N GLY A 236 22.48 9.30 7.76
CA GLY A 236 21.44 10.19 7.21
C GLY A 236 20.11 9.51 6.89
N TYR A 237 19.98 8.19 7.11
CA TYR A 237 18.77 7.43 6.88
C TYR A 237 18.26 6.80 8.20
N PRO A 238 16.93 6.81 8.44
CA PRO A 238 16.37 6.10 9.59
C PRO A 238 16.64 4.60 9.49
N LYS A 239 17.23 3.99 10.53
CA LYS A 239 17.36 2.53 10.59
C LYS A 239 15.98 1.91 10.80
N LYS A 240 15.60 0.99 9.92
CA LYS A 240 14.32 0.26 9.97
C LYS A 240 14.57 -1.24 10.19
N PRO A 241 13.59 -1.99 10.72
CA PRO A 241 13.71 -3.43 10.81
C PRO A 241 13.88 -4.07 9.42
N ALA A 242 14.76 -5.06 9.35
CA ALA A 242 15.00 -5.85 8.13
C ALA A 242 13.75 -6.61 7.66
N GLN A 243 12.89 -7.02 8.59
CA GLN A 243 11.62 -7.63 8.27
C GLN A 243 10.53 -6.60 8.02
N GLN A 244 9.73 -6.85 6.99
CA GLN A 244 8.72 -5.96 6.48
C GLN A 244 7.41 -6.72 6.29
N ILE A 245 6.30 -6.09 6.67
CA ILE A 245 4.93 -6.56 6.48
C ILE A 245 4.47 -6.10 5.10
N MET A 246 3.85 -7.01 4.35
CA MET A 246 3.20 -6.70 3.10
C MET A 246 1.82 -7.34 3.03
N ASN A 247 0.94 -6.74 2.24
CA ASN A 247 -0.38 -7.29 1.98
C ASN A 247 -0.27 -8.44 0.99
N GLY A 248 -0.56 -9.67 1.43
CA GLY A 248 -0.73 -10.80 0.51
C GLY A 248 -1.98 -10.65 -0.36
N THR A 249 -2.27 -11.67 -1.19
CA THR A 249 -3.47 -11.71 -2.03
C THR A 249 -4.73 -11.52 -1.17
N SER A 250 -5.48 -10.44 -1.36
CA SER A 250 -6.76 -10.22 -0.66
C SER A 250 -7.90 -10.96 -1.37
N GLY A 251 -8.79 -11.57 -0.59
CA GLY A 251 -9.99 -12.28 -1.10
C GLY A 251 -11.22 -11.38 -1.18
N CYS A 252 -11.18 -10.24 -0.50
CA CYS A 252 -12.25 -9.25 -0.50
C CYS A 252 -11.65 -7.84 -0.69
N SER A 253 -11.90 -7.23 -1.85
CA SER A 253 -11.71 -5.80 -2.08
C SER A 253 -13.01 -5.05 -1.76
N CYS A 254 -12.92 -3.92 -1.04
CA CYS A 254 -13.84 -2.78 -1.13
C CYS A 254 -15.33 -3.12 -1.39
N PHE A 255 -15.91 -4.03 -0.61
CA PHE A 255 -17.30 -4.53 -0.70
C PHE A 255 -18.03 -4.31 -2.05
N ALA A 256 -17.81 -5.23 -2.99
CA ALA A 256 -18.76 -5.59 -4.06
C ALA A 256 -19.17 -4.52 -5.10
N ARG A 257 -18.21 -3.81 -5.73
CA ARG A 257 -18.42 -3.37 -7.14
C ARG A 257 -18.37 -4.64 -8.02
N GLY A 258 -19.37 -5.00 -8.82
CA GLY A 258 -20.45 -4.21 -9.39
C GLY A 258 -20.03 -3.39 -10.62
N GLY A 259 -18.78 -3.56 -11.07
CA GLY A 259 -18.25 -2.90 -12.26
C GLY A 259 -17.06 -3.69 -12.77
N ASP A 260 -17.27 -4.39 -13.88
CA ASP A 260 -16.24 -4.84 -14.80
C ASP A 260 -15.14 -3.77 -14.95
N GLY A 261 -13.89 -4.19 -14.91
CA GLY A 261 -12.75 -3.29 -15.12
C GLY A 261 -11.44 -3.84 -14.56
N GLY A 262 -11.51 -4.82 -13.65
CA GLY A 262 -10.42 -5.75 -13.42
C GLY A 262 -10.29 -6.67 -14.63
N SER A 263 -9.75 -6.13 -15.72
CA SER A 263 -9.23 -6.91 -16.82
C SER A 263 -8.43 -8.07 -16.25
N ARG A 264 -9.01 -9.27 -16.28
CA ARG A 264 -8.24 -10.52 -16.31
C ARG A 264 -7.54 -10.58 -17.67
N THR A 265 -6.74 -9.58 -18.01
CA THR A 265 -5.56 -9.83 -18.82
C THR A 265 -4.70 -10.71 -17.93
N ARG A 266 -4.83 -12.02 -18.15
CA ARG A 266 -3.83 -13.01 -17.79
C ARG A 266 -2.52 -12.37 -18.22
N ALA A 267 -1.74 -11.83 -17.28
CA ALA A 267 -0.37 -11.45 -17.59
C ALA A 267 0.22 -12.72 -18.23
N ALA A 268 0.59 -12.64 -19.51
CA ALA A 268 1.28 -13.73 -20.15
C ALA A 268 2.48 -13.99 -19.25
N ARG A 269 2.53 -15.19 -18.67
CA ARG A 269 3.66 -15.60 -17.85
C ARG A 269 4.84 -15.62 -18.81
N VAL A 270 5.66 -14.57 -18.81
CA VAL A 270 6.94 -14.56 -19.51
C VAL A 270 7.70 -15.75 -18.98
N THR A 271 7.89 -16.75 -19.82
CA THR A 271 8.62 -17.96 -19.48
C THR A 271 10.10 -17.70 -19.75
N PRO A 272 11.02 -18.43 -19.09
CA PRO A 272 12.44 -18.38 -19.43
C PRO A 272 12.74 -18.73 -20.91
N ALA A 273 11.79 -19.33 -21.63
CA ALA A 273 11.90 -19.59 -23.07
C ALA A 273 11.67 -18.33 -23.90
N ASP A 274 10.78 -17.43 -23.47
CA ASP A 274 10.48 -16.18 -24.17
C ASP A 274 11.69 -15.22 -24.10
N LEU A 275 12.39 -15.20 -22.97
CA LEU A 275 13.64 -14.44 -22.78
C LEU A 275 14.83 -15.01 -23.59
N LYS A 276 14.76 -16.28 -23.99
CA LYS A 276 15.81 -16.93 -24.80
C LYS A 276 15.64 -16.63 -26.28
N ALA A 277 14.41 -16.47 -26.75
CA ALA A 277 14.11 -16.15 -28.15
C ALA A 277 14.56 -14.72 -28.52
N GLU A 278 14.40 -13.74 -27.62
CA GLU A 278 14.85 -12.36 -27.88
C GLU A 278 16.38 -12.21 -27.87
N ALA A 279 17.11 -13.12 -27.22
CA ALA A 279 18.58 -13.10 -27.19
C ALA A 279 19.24 -13.75 -28.42
N GLU A 280 18.48 -14.49 -29.23
CA GLU A 280 18.97 -15.12 -30.47
C GLU A 280 18.67 -14.27 -31.71
N ASP A 281 17.78 -13.28 -31.59
CA ASP A 281 17.39 -12.33 -32.65
C ASP A 281 18.12 -10.97 -32.55
N ALA A 282 19.00 -10.78 -31.56
CA ALA A 282 19.83 -9.57 -31.35
C ALA A 282 21.31 -9.83 -31.64
#